data_AF-A0A3N5PX23-F1
#
_entry.id   AF-A0A3N5PX23-F1
#
_cell.length_a   1.000
_cell.length_b   1.000
_cell.length_c   1.000
_cell.angle_alpha   90.00
_cell.angle_beta   90.00
_cell.angle_gamma   90.00
#
_symmetry.space_group_name_H-M   'P 1'
#
loop_
_entity.id
_entity.type
_entity.pdbx_description
1 polymer ?
#
loop_
_entity_poly.entity_id
_entity_poly.type
_entity_poly.pdbx_seq_one_letter_code
_entity_poly.pdbx_strand_id
1 'polypeptide(L)'
;AGFRLLYNELQKISPQGEEPLMNIICNYDKGKWSIIVILREKHRPARYFEEGENNILLSPASVDLGGVCITPLEKDFIKIRKDDLKEIFNEVILNDDKFRLLIQNLKKSFLS
;
A
#
# COMPACT_ATOMS: atom_id res chain seq x y z
N ALA A 1 -10.32 2.34 -19.44
CA ALA A 1 -11.55 1.77 -18.83
C ALA A 1 -11.26 1.14 -17.47
N GLY A 2 -10.38 0.14 -17.36
CA GLY A 2 -10.13 -0.60 -16.10
C GLY A 2 -9.67 0.24 -14.89
N PHE A 3 -8.66 1.11 -15.05
CA PHE A 3 -8.18 1.93 -13.91
C PHE A 3 -9.25 2.88 -13.37
N ARG A 4 -10.04 3.51 -14.26
CA ARG A 4 -11.14 4.40 -13.85
C ARG A 4 -12.19 3.66 -13.02
N LEU A 5 -12.50 2.41 -13.39
CA LEU A 5 -13.41 1.59 -12.60
C LEU A 5 -12.82 1.25 -11.23
N LEU A 6 -11.56 0.82 -11.18
CA LEU A 6 -10.83 0.57 -9.93
C LEU A 6 -10.85 1.81 -9.01
N TYR A 7 -10.49 2.97 -9.55
CA TYR A 7 -10.46 4.23 -8.83
C TYR A 7 -11.84 4.57 -8.25
N ASN A 8 -12.90 4.48 -9.06
CA ASN A 8 -14.25 4.80 -8.63
C ASN A 8 -14.76 3.87 -7.52
N GLU A 9 -14.52 2.56 -7.63
CA GLU A 9 -14.94 1.62 -6.58
C GLU A 9 -14.10 1.77 -5.31
N LEU A 10 -12.80 2.07 -5.44
CA LEU A 10 -11.93 2.33 -4.32
C LEU A 10 -12.32 3.64 -3.59
N GLN A 11 -12.72 4.68 -4.32
CA GLN A 11 -13.22 5.94 -3.76
C GLN A 11 -14.41 5.73 -2.83
N LYS A 12 -15.32 4.79 -3.15
CA LYS A 12 -16.51 4.49 -2.33
C LYS A 12 -16.17 3.92 -0.96
N ILE A 13 -14.99 3.28 -0.82
CA ILE A 13 -14.53 2.67 0.43
C ILE A 13 -13.39 3.46 1.10
N SER A 14 -13.02 4.60 0.50
CA SER A 14 -12.01 5.53 1.01
C SER A 14 -12.69 6.67 1.80
N PRO A 15 -11.94 7.42 2.64
CA PRO A 15 -12.47 8.60 3.30
C PRO A 15 -13.10 9.60 2.32
N GLN A 16 -14.22 10.19 2.72
CA GLN A 16 -14.89 11.18 1.88
C GLN A 16 -14.06 12.46 1.76
N GLY A 17 -13.96 13.00 0.54
CA GLY A 17 -13.22 14.22 0.26
C GLY A 17 -11.72 14.02 0.03
N GLU A 18 -11.20 12.80 0.18
CA GLU A 18 -9.81 12.47 -0.09
C GLU A 18 -9.67 11.55 -1.32
N GLU A 19 -8.56 11.71 -2.05
CA GLU A 19 -8.19 10.77 -3.12
C GLU A 19 -7.79 9.42 -2.52
N PRO A 20 -8.19 8.28 -3.12
CA PRO A 20 -7.79 6.98 -2.62
C PRO A 20 -6.28 6.76 -2.67
N LEU A 21 -5.70 6.33 -1.55
CA LEU A 21 -4.28 6.06 -1.47
C LEU A 21 -3.93 4.75 -2.21
N MET A 22 -2.93 4.84 -3.11
CA MET A 22 -2.38 3.68 -3.79
C MET A 22 -0.92 3.90 -4.19
N ASN A 23 -0.19 2.81 -4.35
CA ASN A 23 1.08 2.78 -5.06
C ASN A 23 0.91 2.02 -6.37
N ILE A 24 1.58 2.47 -7.43
CA ILE A 24 1.58 1.80 -8.73
C ILE A 24 3.03 1.48 -9.08
N ILE A 25 3.29 0.22 -9.39
CA ILE A 25 4.58 -0.26 -9.90
C ILE A 25 4.34 -0.73 -11.34
N CYS A 26 5.13 -0.21 -12.27
CA CYS A 26 5.04 -0.55 -13.69
C CYS A 26 6.39 -1.10 -14.15
N ASN A 27 6.38 -2.24 -14.82
CA ASN A 27 7.56 -2.84 -15.42
C ASN A 27 7.26 -3.23 -16.87
N TYR A 28 8.28 -3.14 -17.73
CA TYR A 28 8.24 -3.67 -19.09
C TYR A 28 9.33 -4.73 -19.24
N ASP A 29 8.91 -5.97 -19.46
CA ASP A 29 9.83 -7.09 -19.68
C ASP A 29 9.32 -7.97 -20.82
N LYS A 30 10.25 -8.47 -21.66
CA LYS A 30 9.96 -9.39 -22.77
C LYS A 30 8.77 -8.99 -23.65
N GLY A 31 8.68 -7.70 -23.99
CA GLY A 31 7.62 -7.21 -24.84
C GLY A 31 6.27 -6.96 -24.15
N LYS A 32 6.20 -7.13 -22.82
CA LYS A 32 4.95 -7.05 -22.03
C LYS A 32 5.06 -6.02 -20.92
N TRP A 33 4.00 -5.21 -20.77
CA TRP A 33 3.80 -4.35 -19.61
C TRP A 33 3.14 -5.13 -18.48
N SER A 34 3.68 -4.99 -17.27
CA SER A 34 3.07 -5.46 -16.02
C SER A 34 2.83 -4.26 -15.12
N ILE A 35 1.59 -4.08 -14.67
CA ILE A 35 1.19 -3.01 -13.76
C ILE A 35 0.66 -3.66 -12.48
N ILE A 36 1.27 -3.31 -11.35
CA ILE A 36 0.86 -3.74 -10.01
C ILE A 36 0.31 -2.51 -9.31
N VAL A 37 -0.96 -2.57 -8.90
CA VAL A 37 -1.59 -1.52 -8.09
C VAL A 37 -1.72 -2.05 -6.67
N ILE A 38 -1.06 -1.37 -5.73
CA ILE A 38 -1.07 -1.68 -4.31
C ILE A 38 -1.97 -0.67 -3.62
N LEU A 39 -3.08 -1.15 -3.07
CA LEU A 39 -4.10 -0.33 -2.42
C LEU A 39 -3.68 -0.05 -0.98
N ARG A 40 -3.87 1.19 -0.51
CA ARG A 40 -3.38 1.63 0.79
C ARG A 40 -4.49 2.18 1.67
N GLU A 41 -4.31 2.03 2.98
CA GLU A 41 -5.15 2.64 4.01
C GLU A 41 -4.48 3.84 4.66
N LYS A 42 -3.15 3.84 4.79
CA LYS A 42 -2.42 4.92 5.45
C LYS A 42 -1.21 5.34 4.63
N HIS A 43 -0.88 6.62 4.73
CA HIS A 43 0.35 7.16 4.16
C HIS A 43 1.59 6.74 4.96
N ARG A 44 1.48 6.63 6.30
CA ARG A 44 2.58 6.23 7.20
C ARG A 44 2.08 5.28 8.29
N PRO A 45 2.90 4.29 8.73
CA PRO A 45 2.58 3.42 9.85
C PRO A 45 2.71 4.16 11.19
N ALA A 46 2.18 3.60 12.28
CA ALA A 46 2.27 4.19 13.62
C ALA A 46 3.73 4.37 14.08
N ARG A 47 4.60 3.38 13.85
CA ARG A 47 6.04 3.39 14.18
C ARG A 47 6.80 4.59 13.63
N TYR A 48 6.33 5.20 12.53
CA TYR A 48 6.94 6.39 11.92
C TYR A 48 6.87 7.60 12.88
N PHE A 49 5.81 7.69 13.68
CA PHE A 49 5.53 8.80 14.57
C PHE A 49 5.89 8.52 16.03
N GLU A 50 6.30 7.30 16.37
CA GLU A 50 6.77 6.98 17.71
C GLU A 50 8.05 7.74 18.04
N GLU A 51 8.32 7.91 19.34
CA GLU A 51 9.52 8.57 19.85
C GLU A 51 10.50 7.55 20.45
N GLY A 52 11.77 7.96 20.56
CA GLY A 52 12.83 7.18 21.19
C GLY A 52 13.09 5.83 20.51
N GLU A 53 13.34 4.81 21.33
CA GLU A 53 13.75 3.47 20.87
C GLU A 53 12.67 2.72 20.10
N ASN A 54 11.40 3.12 20.17
CA ASN A 54 10.33 2.43 19.46
C ASN A 54 10.18 2.91 18.00
N ASN A 55 10.59 4.16 17.72
CA ASN A 55 10.58 4.76 16.39
C ASN A 55 11.30 3.91 15.33
N ILE A 56 10.69 3.82 14.14
CA ILE A 56 11.32 3.35 12.92
C ILE A 56 10.96 4.34 11.80
N LEU A 57 11.95 5.03 11.23
CA LEU A 57 11.74 6.01 10.16
C LEU A 57 11.58 5.32 8.79
N LEU A 58 10.56 4.47 8.68
CA LEU A 58 10.17 3.78 7.46
C LEU A 58 8.71 4.10 7.12
N SER A 59 8.51 4.68 5.94
CA SER A 59 7.19 4.98 5.39
C SER A 59 7.05 4.29 4.04
N PRO A 60 6.52 3.05 3.99
CA PRO A 60 6.52 2.27 2.76
C PRO A 60 5.86 2.99 1.58
N ALA A 61 6.54 2.99 0.44
CA ALA A 61 6.02 3.45 -0.84
C ALA A 61 6.23 2.35 -1.90
N SER A 62 6.18 2.72 -3.19
CA SER A 62 6.27 1.75 -4.29
C SER A 62 7.52 0.87 -4.24
N VAL A 63 8.67 1.40 -3.82
CA VAL A 63 9.94 0.64 -3.78
C VAL A 63 9.96 -0.36 -2.62
N ASP A 64 9.54 0.07 -1.43
CA ASP A 64 9.50 -0.77 -0.23
C ASP A 64 8.48 -1.90 -0.38
N LEU A 65 7.27 -1.56 -0.84
CA LEU A 65 6.21 -2.53 -1.13
C LEU A 65 6.54 -3.42 -2.34
N GLY A 66 7.48 -2.98 -3.18
CA GLY A 66 8.09 -3.77 -4.26
C GLY A 66 9.17 -4.75 -3.78
N GLY A 67 9.50 -4.77 -2.48
CA GLY A 67 10.43 -5.72 -1.88
C GLY A 67 11.81 -5.16 -1.53
N VAL A 68 12.03 -3.85 -1.67
CA VAL A 68 13.30 -3.20 -1.32
C VAL A 68 13.04 -2.12 -0.28
N CYS A 69 13.19 -2.46 1.00
CA CYS A 69 12.99 -1.51 2.09
C CYS A 69 14.19 -0.57 2.24
N ILE A 70 13.95 0.73 2.19
CA ILE A 70 15.00 1.75 2.35
C ILE A 70 14.88 2.38 3.74
N THR A 71 15.90 2.18 4.57
CA THR A 71 16.00 2.77 5.91
C THR A 71 17.00 3.93 5.90
N PRO A 72 16.57 5.20 6.03
CA PRO A 72 17.47 6.36 5.95
C PRO A 72 18.38 6.51 7.17
N LEU A 73 18.08 5.83 8.28
CA LEU A 73 18.85 5.87 9.51
C LEU A 73 19.49 4.51 9.79
N GLU A 74 20.78 4.52 10.14
CA GLU A 74 21.53 3.31 10.51
C GLU A 74 20.88 2.55 11.67
N LYS A 75 20.35 3.28 12.67
CA LYS A 75 19.64 2.67 13.82
C LYS A 75 18.49 1.77 13.36
N ASP A 76 17.75 2.21 12.33
CA ASP A 76 16.58 1.50 11.85
C ASP A 76 16.99 0.32 10.97
N PHE A 77 18.03 0.48 10.16
CA PHE A 77 18.61 -0.63 9.39
C PHE A 77 19.06 -1.78 10.29
N ILE A 78 19.71 -1.48 11.41
CA ILE A 78 20.22 -2.48 12.36
C ILE A 78 19.08 -3.08 13.20
N LYS A 79 18.11 -2.26 13.63
CA LYS A 79 17.04 -2.66 14.55
C LYS A 79 15.95 -3.47 13.88
N ILE A 80 15.56 -3.11 12.66
CA ILE A 80 14.32 -3.60 12.03
C ILE A 80 14.35 -5.13 11.84
N ARG A 81 13.24 -5.77 12.19
CA ARG A 81 13.05 -7.22 12.05
C ARG A 81 11.90 -7.54 11.11
N LYS A 82 11.82 -8.82 10.76
CA LYS A 82 10.73 -9.37 9.94
C LYS A 82 9.34 -9.02 10.48
N ASP A 83 9.15 -9.12 11.79
CA ASP A 83 7.84 -8.86 12.40
C ASP A 83 7.50 -7.37 12.38
N ASP A 84 8.48 -6.48 12.56
CA ASP A 84 8.29 -5.03 12.39
C ASP A 84 7.87 -4.69 10.96
N LEU A 85 8.52 -5.27 9.95
CA LEU A 85 8.16 -5.07 8.54
C LEU A 85 6.74 -5.56 8.25
N LYS A 86 6.36 -6.71 8.80
CA LYS A 86 5.02 -7.26 8.63
C LYS A 86 3.97 -6.35 9.26
N GLU A 87 4.23 -5.84 10.45
CA GLU A 87 3.36 -4.88 11.15
C GLU A 87 3.22 -3.58 10.33
N ILE A 88 4.37 -2.97 9.97
CA ILE A 88 4.42 -1.74 9.16
C ILE A 88 3.66 -1.89 7.84
N PHE A 89 3.83 -3.02 7.13
CA PHE A 89 3.13 -3.25 5.87
C PHE A 89 1.64 -3.45 6.06
N ASN A 90 1.22 -4.25 7.04
CA ASN A 90 -0.20 -4.48 7.33
C ASN A 90 -0.94 -3.19 7.73
N GLU A 91 -0.25 -2.25 8.37
CA GLU A 91 -0.83 -0.95 8.72
C GLU A 91 -1.06 -0.01 7.54
N VAL A 92 -0.23 -0.11 6.49
CA VAL A 92 -0.30 0.82 5.35
C VAL A 92 -1.12 0.29 4.19
N ILE A 93 -1.20 -1.03 3.99
CA ILE A 93 -1.97 -1.64 2.90
C ILE A 93 -3.47 -1.71 3.24
N LEU A 94 -4.31 -1.84 2.21
CA LEU A 94 -5.74 -2.07 2.38
C LEU A 94 -5.97 -3.39 3.12
N ASN A 95 -6.76 -3.35 4.18
CA ASN A 95 -7.06 -4.53 4.98
C ASN A 95 -7.93 -5.52 4.20
N ASP A 96 -7.88 -6.77 4.64
CA ASP A 96 -8.54 -7.90 3.99
C ASP A 96 -10.05 -7.71 3.80
N ASP A 97 -10.76 -7.10 4.75
CA ASP A 97 -12.20 -6.90 4.67
C ASP A 97 -12.57 -5.87 3.60
N LYS A 98 -11.89 -4.72 3.61
CA LYS A 98 -12.08 -3.69 2.57
C LYS A 98 -11.63 -4.19 1.20
N PHE A 99 -10.55 -4.97 1.14
CA PHE A 99 -10.09 -5.59 -0.11
C PHE A 99 -11.13 -6.55 -0.66
N ARG A 100 -11.69 -7.44 0.17
CA ARG A 100 -12.78 -8.35 -0.23
C ARG A 100 -14.01 -7.59 -0.74
N LEU A 101 -14.41 -6.52 -0.03
CA LEU A 101 -15.52 -5.66 -0.45
C LEU A 101 -15.27 -5.02 -1.80
N LEU A 102 -14.07 -4.47 -2.03
CA LEU A 102 -13.68 -3.89 -3.31
C LEU A 102 -13.77 -4.90 -4.45
N ILE A 103 -13.26 -6.13 -4.26
CA ILE A 103 -13.33 -7.18 -5.26
C ILE A 103 -14.78 -7.56 -5.59
N GLN A 104 -15.66 -7.62 -4.58
CA GLN A 104 -17.09 -7.86 -4.81
C GLN A 104 -17.73 -6.74 -5.63
N ASN A 105 -17.43 -5.48 -5.32
CA ASN A 105 -17.96 -4.33 -6.04
C ASN A 105 -17.46 -4.31 -7.49
N LEU A 106 -16.17 -4.52 -7.71
CA LEU A 106 -15.58 -4.59 -9.05
C LEU A 106 -16.24 -5.69 -9.88
N LYS A 107 -16.41 -6.90 -9.33
CA LYS A 107 -17.08 -8.00 -10.04
C LYS A 107 -18.51 -7.64 -10.46
N LYS A 108 -19.26 -6.96 -9.61
CA LYS A 108 -20.62 -6.49 -9.94
C LYS A 108 -20.58 -5.46 -11.07
N SER A 109 -19.72 -4.44 -10.96
CA SER A 109 -19.59 -3.37 -11.96
C SER A 109 -19.01 -3.85 -13.30
N PHE A 110 -18.31 -4.99 -13.34
CA PHE A 110 -17.85 -5.63 -14.58
C PHE A 110 -18.94 -6.45 -15.28
N LEU A 111 -19.95 -6.92 -14.55
CA LEU A 111 -21.04 -7.75 -15.06
C LEU A 111 -22.30 -6.95 -15.42
N SER A 112 -22.37 -5.69 -15.00
CA SER A 112 -23.41 -4.70 -15.35
C SER A 112 -23.04 -3.94 -16.62
#